data_AF-A0A1W9QX37-F1
#
_entry.id   AF-A0A1W9QX37-F1
#
_cell.length_a   1.000
_cell.length_b   1.000
_cell.length_c   1.000
_cell.angle_alpha   90.00
_cell.angle_beta   90.00
_cell.angle_gamma   90.00
#
_symmetry.space_group_name_H-M   'P 1'
#
loop_
_entity.id
_entity.type
_entity.pdbx_description
1 polymer ?
#
loop_
_entity_poly.entity_id
_entity_poly.type
_entity_poly.pdbx_seq_one_letter_code
_entity_poly.pdbx_strand_id
1 'polypeptide(L)'
;MKWVTIKNQKGAMVQIHGNQAIQKLLFLILILCSFVYSAEVEEFSYVAEAKALVSDTEIVAGNMIRLKIRANGDKVVFPNIEEIDGVKVLEQHEIIVNRPHYINGVLKKERTILILTFAPHHDVTIPSYDVKIDGRMYKTEPVKIKVMPATAQNIEDNNKFFLHLEVDKKSVMVGEAIVATVYLSLKLGLQLSENPQYTKPAFKGFFSKELGDEKVYQEGNRQITELKYLLTPQSEGDFTVGPARAKLGEVDKKRRDMFGRFIRTRWVPIASDRVKIKVTKKPQESDLVGSFTIENSLDTKNVKANKPVTLTVKVTGDGTLEDFEFSDFEIDGVTVYGDDAEIATGLSNNTVHSTYSKSFAFISDNDFTIPARRISIYDTKSKMVKYLEVPSYDVHVEGSQALATQKPQVKIPAAGKMHSNLKIPQKSMLDTEEENNFSKMQSSPPWWMIVLTFVLGFLVMYLFKYFPSMKWKRKGSTIKEHEALKILYAHINESKEIEDMVRKLYAKKHGDKSIIIDKTLLKMLLENKELRSKK
;
A
#
# COMPACT_ATOMS: atom_id res chain seq x y z
N MET A 1 -42.45 -61.97 -35.22
CA MET A 1 -43.88 -61.82 -35.61
C MET A 1 -44.20 -60.34 -35.59
N LYS A 2 -44.66 -59.63 -36.61
CA LYS A 2 -45.13 -59.89 -37.98
C LYS A 2 -44.52 -58.79 -38.87
N TRP A 3 -44.17 -59.14 -40.10
CA TRP A 3 -43.78 -58.18 -41.13
C TRP A 3 -45.04 -57.58 -41.74
N VAL A 4 -45.10 -56.25 -41.88
CA VAL A 4 -46.05 -55.58 -42.77
C VAL A 4 -45.30 -55.21 -44.04
N THR A 5 -45.66 -55.87 -45.13
CA THR A 5 -45.13 -55.63 -46.47
C THR A 5 -46.12 -54.72 -47.20
N ILE A 6 -45.69 -53.52 -47.60
CA ILE A 6 -46.36 -52.75 -48.64
C ILE A 6 -45.44 -52.76 -49.85
N LYS A 7 -45.91 -53.39 -50.92
CA LYS A 7 -45.25 -53.50 -52.21
C LYS A 7 -45.77 -52.37 -53.08
N ASN A 8 -44.89 -51.55 -53.65
CA ASN A 8 -45.22 -50.84 -54.89
C ASN A 8 -44.05 -50.92 -55.88
N GLN A 9 -44.43 -50.95 -57.15
CA GLN A 9 -43.71 -51.51 -58.28
C GLN A 9 -42.55 -50.65 -58.76
N LYS A 10 -41.33 -51.18 -58.65
CA LYS A 10 -40.31 -51.27 -59.71
C LYS A 10 -39.09 -51.94 -59.08
N GLY A 11 -38.68 -53.06 -59.64
CA GLY A 11 -37.60 -53.89 -59.11
C GLY A 11 -36.26 -53.16 -59.15
N ALA A 12 -35.74 -52.83 -57.98
CA ALA A 12 -34.32 -52.70 -57.71
C ALA A 12 -34.11 -52.98 -56.22
N MET A 13 -33.59 -54.17 -55.88
CA MET A 13 -33.05 -54.42 -54.54
C MET A 13 -31.75 -53.64 -54.42
N VAL A 14 -31.78 -52.48 -53.77
CA VAL A 14 -30.58 -51.93 -53.14
C VAL A 14 -30.54 -52.50 -51.73
N GLN A 15 -29.80 -53.60 -51.55
CA GLN A 15 -29.34 -53.98 -50.23
C GLN A 15 -28.31 -52.95 -49.78
N ILE A 16 -28.75 -51.96 -49.00
CA ILE A 16 -27.83 -51.17 -48.19
C ILE A 16 -27.38 -52.11 -47.08
N HIS A 17 -26.21 -52.73 -47.25
CA HIS A 17 -25.48 -53.33 -46.15
C HIS A 17 -25.18 -52.20 -45.16
N GLY A 18 -26.06 -52.04 -44.17
CA GLY A 18 -25.83 -51.19 -43.02
C GLY A 18 -24.53 -51.64 -42.38
N ASN A 19 -23.47 -50.86 -42.59
CA ASN A 19 -22.16 -51.14 -42.06
C ASN A 19 -22.32 -51.32 -40.55
N GLN A 20 -22.09 -52.55 -40.05
CA GLN A 20 -22.30 -52.87 -38.65
C GLN A 20 -21.46 -51.97 -37.72
N ALA A 21 -20.38 -51.38 -38.23
CA ALA A 21 -19.61 -50.36 -37.53
C ALA A 21 -20.39 -49.04 -37.34
N ILE A 22 -21.19 -48.60 -38.32
CA ILE A 22 -22.00 -47.38 -38.25
C ILE A 22 -23.17 -47.57 -37.29
N GLN A 23 -23.79 -48.75 -37.29
CA GLN A 23 -24.84 -49.07 -36.31
C GLN A 23 -24.28 -49.16 -34.88
N LYS A 24 -23.11 -49.78 -34.68
CA LYS A 24 -22.43 -49.83 -33.37
C LYS A 24 -21.97 -48.45 -32.90
N LEU A 25 -21.54 -47.57 -33.80
CA LEU A 25 -21.17 -46.20 -33.48
C LEU A 25 -22.39 -45.34 -33.10
N LEU A 26 -23.49 -45.47 -33.85
CA LEU A 26 -24.76 -44.82 -33.48
C LEU A 26 -25.27 -45.32 -32.14
N PHE A 27 -25.15 -46.63 -31.86
CA PHE A 27 -25.52 -47.20 -30.55
C PHE A 27 -24.62 -46.70 -29.42
N LEU A 28 -23.31 -46.56 -29.65
CA LEU A 28 -22.37 -46.01 -28.66
C LEU A 28 -22.64 -44.51 -28.40
N ILE A 29 -22.96 -43.73 -29.43
CA ILE A 29 -23.34 -42.32 -29.31
C ILE A 29 -24.69 -42.18 -28.59
N LEU A 30 -25.65 -43.06 -28.86
CA LEU A 30 -26.94 -43.07 -28.16
C LEU A 30 -26.78 -43.45 -26.68
N ILE A 31 -25.90 -44.42 -26.37
CA ILE A 31 -25.57 -44.81 -24.99
C ILE A 31 -24.84 -43.67 -24.26
N LEU A 32 -23.88 -42.99 -24.91
CA LEU A 32 -23.20 -41.82 -24.37
C LEU A 32 -24.17 -40.63 -24.17
N CYS A 33 -25.08 -40.37 -25.11
CA CYS A 33 -26.12 -39.34 -24.96
C CYS A 33 -27.15 -39.70 -23.86
N SER A 34 -27.46 -40.98 -23.66
CA SER A 34 -28.35 -41.42 -22.57
C SER A 34 -27.69 -41.37 -21.19
N PHE A 35 -26.36 -41.54 -21.12
CA PHE A 35 -25.58 -41.28 -19.90
C PHE A 35 -25.48 -39.77 -19.58
N VAL A 36 -25.52 -38.91 -20.60
CA VAL A 36 -25.62 -37.44 -20.40
C VAL A 36 -27.02 -37.02 -19.94
N TYR A 37 -28.06 -37.80 -20.23
CA TYR A 37 -29.44 -37.51 -19.79
C TYR A 37 -29.78 -38.07 -18.38
N SER A 38 -28.92 -38.94 -17.84
CA SER A 38 -29.09 -39.52 -16.48
C SER A 38 -28.04 -39.00 -15.50
N ALA A 39 -27.28 -37.97 -15.85
CA ALA A 39 -26.78 -37.08 -14.81
C ALA A 39 -28.03 -36.45 -14.23
N GLU A 40 -28.37 -36.82 -13.00
CA GLU A 40 -29.31 -36.08 -12.18
C GLU A 40 -29.06 -34.60 -12.48
N VAL A 41 -30.09 -33.92 -12.97
CA VAL A 41 -30.14 -32.49 -12.79
C VAL A 41 -30.22 -32.35 -11.29
N GLU A 42 -29.06 -32.39 -10.62
CA GLU A 42 -28.86 -31.64 -9.40
C GLU A 42 -29.26 -30.25 -9.84
N GLU A 43 -30.52 -29.89 -9.57
CA GLU A 43 -30.86 -28.50 -9.38
C GLU A 43 -29.77 -28.02 -8.43
N PHE A 44 -28.81 -27.26 -8.96
CA PHE A 44 -27.95 -26.42 -8.17
C PHE A 44 -28.91 -25.43 -7.50
N SER A 45 -29.55 -25.92 -6.44
CA SER A 45 -30.38 -25.13 -5.57
C SER A 45 -29.43 -24.06 -5.07
N TYR A 46 -29.78 -22.82 -5.39
CA TYR A 46 -29.10 -21.70 -4.79
C TYR A 46 -29.49 -21.72 -3.33
N VAL A 47 -28.64 -22.30 -2.51
CA VAL A 47 -28.84 -22.31 -1.08
C VAL A 47 -28.44 -20.93 -0.60
N ALA A 48 -29.43 -20.12 -0.25
CA ALA A 48 -29.21 -18.90 0.53
C ALA A 48 -28.42 -19.31 1.80
N GLU A 49 -27.30 -18.65 2.02
CA GLU A 49 -26.36 -19.01 3.07
C GLU A 49 -25.74 -17.74 3.66
N ALA A 50 -25.57 -17.73 4.98
CA ALA A 50 -24.85 -16.70 5.72
C ALA A 50 -23.51 -17.26 6.26
N LYS A 51 -22.39 -16.67 5.87
CA LYS A 51 -21.04 -17.09 6.30
C LYS A 51 -20.28 -15.96 6.98
N ALA A 52 -19.78 -16.20 8.18
CA ALA A 52 -18.83 -15.34 8.87
C ALA A 52 -17.39 -15.71 8.45
N LEU A 53 -16.62 -14.74 7.99
CA LEU A 53 -15.25 -14.91 7.52
C LEU A 53 -14.36 -13.86 8.16
N VAL A 54 -13.31 -14.31 8.83
CA VAL A 54 -12.28 -13.42 9.41
C VAL A 54 -11.04 -13.40 8.53
N SER A 55 -10.28 -12.31 8.58
CA SER A 55 -8.99 -12.24 7.89
C SER A 55 -7.99 -13.25 8.46
N ASP A 56 -7.97 -13.39 9.79
CA ASP A 56 -7.02 -14.20 10.55
C ASP A 56 -7.71 -14.74 11.81
N THR A 57 -7.42 -15.98 12.21
CA THR A 57 -7.95 -16.59 13.44
C THR A 57 -7.00 -16.48 14.63
N GLU A 58 -5.79 -15.97 14.40
CA GLU A 58 -4.77 -15.71 15.41
C GLU A 58 -4.22 -14.28 15.20
N ILE A 59 -4.34 -13.42 16.21
CA ILE A 59 -3.93 -12.02 16.12
C ILE A 59 -3.25 -11.56 17.41
N VAL A 60 -2.51 -10.45 17.36
CA VAL A 60 -1.93 -9.82 18.55
C VAL A 60 -2.96 -8.88 19.20
N ALA A 61 -2.97 -8.82 20.53
CA ALA A 61 -3.85 -7.93 21.29
C ALA A 61 -3.84 -6.48 20.77
N GLY A 62 -5.03 -5.94 20.53
CA GLY A 62 -5.27 -4.59 20.04
C GLY A 62 -5.08 -4.41 18.53
N ASN A 63 -4.79 -5.48 17.76
CA ASN A 63 -4.79 -5.40 16.30
C ASN A 63 -6.23 -5.30 15.78
N MET A 64 -6.44 -4.43 14.79
CA MET A 64 -7.69 -4.40 14.06
C MET A 64 -7.85 -5.66 13.21
N ILE A 65 -9.02 -6.28 13.30
CA ILE A 65 -9.44 -7.41 12.49
C ILE A 65 -10.71 -7.04 11.74
N ARG A 66 -10.83 -7.54 10.51
CA ARG A 66 -12.03 -7.39 9.69
C ARG A 66 -12.81 -8.69 9.65
N LEU A 67 -14.02 -8.65 10.20
CA LEU A 67 -15.03 -9.69 10.04
C LEU A 67 -15.89 -9.35 8.81
N LYS A 68 -16.05 -10.33 7.92
CA LYS A 68 -16.93 -10.26 6.76
C LYS A 68 -18.08 -11.25 6.96
N ILE A 69 -19.30 -10.74 7.11
CA ILE A 69 -20.50 -11.57 7.06
C ILE A 69 -21.04 -11.52 5.64
N ARG A 70 -21.01 -12.65 4.93
CA ARG A 70 -21.48 -12.77 3.56
C ARG A 70 -22.85 -13.42 3.54
N ALA A 71 -23.77 -12.83 2.79
CA ALA A 71 -25.08 -13.40 2.50
C ALA A 71 -25.34 -13.36 0.98
N ASN A 72 -25.99 -14.39 0.47
CA ASN A 72 -26.38 -14.48 -0.94
C ASN A 72 -27.92 -14.51 -1.01
N GLY A 73 -28.54 -13.48 -1.58
CA GLY A 73 -29.97 -13.35 -1.78
C GLY A 73 -30.37 -11.97 -2.29
N ASP A 74 -31.61 -11.81 -2.74
CA ASP A 74 -32.10 -10.57 -3.36
C ASP A 74 -32.40 -9.48 -2.30
N LYS A 75 -32.83 -9.89 -1.11
CA LYS A 75 -33.03 -8.99 0.04
C LYS A 75 -32.34 -9.55 1.28
N VAL A 76 -31.23 -8.94 1.64
CA VAL A 76 -30.46 -9.27 2.84
C VAL A 76 -30.65 -8.18 3.90
N VAL A 77 -30.91 -8.60 5.14
CA VAL A 77 -30.90 -7.71 6.32
C VAL A 77 -30.01 -8.34 7.39
N PHE A 78 -28.93 -7.65 7.74
CA PHE A 78 -28.04 -8.02 8.84
C PHE A 78 -28.57 -7.51 10.18
N PRO A 79 -28.22 -8.17 11.30
CA PRO A 79 -28.49 -7.62 12.62
C PRO A 79 -27.58 -6.40 12.86
N ASN A 80 -28.01 -5.50 13.74
CA ASN A 80 -27.13 -4.43 14.22
C ASN A 80 -26.09 -5.02 15.17
N ILE A 81 -24.80 -4.85 14.87
CA ILE A 81 -23.69 -5.45 15.62
C ILE A 81 -22.79 -4.31 16.10
N GLU A 82 -23.08 -3.79 17.29
CA GLU A 82 -22.30 -2.71 17.90
C GLU A 82 -21.10 -3.24 18.67
N GLU A 83 -21.17 -4.48 19.15
CA GLU A 83 -20.13 -5.16 19.91
C GLU A 83 -20.04 -6.63 19.52
N ILE A 84 -18.83 -7.19 19.63
CA ILE A 84 -18.52 -8.60 19.37
C ILE A 84 -17.83 -9.13 20.62
N ASP A 85 -18.52 -9.97 21.38
CA ASP A 85 -18.00 -10.57 22.62
C ASP A 85 -17.47 -9.52 23.62
N GLY A 86 -18.20 -8.41 23.77
CA GLY A 86 -17.81 -7.28 24.61
C GLY A 86 -16.75 -6.34 24.01
N VAL A 87 -16.34 -6.56 22.76
CA VAL A 87 -15.43 -5.65 22.04
C VAL A 87 -16.22 -4.75 21.10
N LYS A 88 -16.12 -3.44 21.31
CA LYS A 88 -16.78 -2.44 20.46
C LYS A 88 -16.34 -2.52 19.00
N VAL A 89 -17.32 -2.49 18.09
CA VAL A 89 -17.11 -2.31 16.65
C VAL A 89 -16.77 -0.86 16.38
N LEU A 90 -15.63 -0.65 15.70
CA LEU A 90 -15.10 0.68 15.40
C LEU A 90 -15.64 1.22 14.08
N GLU A 91 -15.77 0.33 13.09
CA GLU A 91 -16.28 0.66 11.76
C GLU A 91 -17.19 -0.45 11.27
N GLN A 92 -18.27 -0.05 10.60
CA GLN A 92 -19.24 -0.94 9.99
C GLN A 92 -19.63 -0.39 8.63
N HIS A 93 -19.51 -1.21 7.58
CA HIS A 93 -19.97 -0.84 6.25
C HIS A 93 -20.50 -2.05 5.48
N GLU A 94 -21.50 -1.82 4.65
CA GLU A 94 -22.14 -2.84 3.82
C GLU A 94 -21.74 -2.64 2.35
N ILE A 95 -21.38 -3.73 1.67
CA ILE A 95 -21.04 -3.72 0.24
C ILE A 95 -21.96 -4.71 -0.48
N ILE A 96 -22.67 -4.22 -1.49
CA ILE A 96 -23.45 -5.03 -2.41
C ILE A 96 -22.60 -5.30 -3.66
N VAL A 97 -22.31 -6.58 -3.91
CA VAL A 97 -21.51 -7.01 -5.04
C VAL A 97 -22.40 -7.60 -6.14
N ASN A 98 -22.59 -6.83 -7.21
CA ASN A 98 -23.33 -7.26 -8.39
C ASN A 98 -22.42 -8.00 -9.38
N ARG A 99 -22.33 -9.33 -9.26
CA ARG A 99 -21.72 -10.16 -10.31
C ARG A 99 -22.81 -10.89 -11.12
N PRO A 100 -23.24 -10.39 -12.29
CA PRO A 100 -24.14 -11.13 -13.17
C PRO A 100 -23.54 -12.50 -13.49
N HIS A 101 -24.11 -13.57 -12.96
CA HIS A 101 -23.85 -14.92 -13.44
C HIS A 101 -25.14 -15.44 -14.06
N TYR A 102 -25.08 -15.76 -15.35
CA TYR A 102 -26.16 -16.42 -16.07
C TYR A 102 -25.91 -17.92 -16.02
N ILE A 103 -26.70 -18.64 -15.23
CA ILE A 103 -26.72 -20.09 -15.22
C ILE A 103 -28.18 -20.50 -15.47
N ASN A 104 -28.45 -21.19 -16.59
CA ASN A 104 -29.76 -21.73 -16.96
C ASN A 104 -30.93 -20.72 -16.99
N GLY A 105 -30.70 -19.50 -17.50
CA GLY A 105 -31.78 -18.52 -17.73
C GLY A 105 -32.33 -17.81 -16.48
N VAL A 106 -31.85 -18.16 -15.27
CA VAL A 106 -32.22 -17.47 -14.03
C VAL A 106 -31.12 -16.46 -13.67
N LEU A 107 -31.50 -15.18 -13.68
CA LEU A 107 -30.66 -14.10 -13.17
C LEU A 107 -30.57 -14.24 -11.64
N LYS A 108 -29.40 -14.62 -11.10
CA LYS A 108 -29.15 -14.51 -9.66
C LYS A 108 -28.14 -13.41 -9.39
N LYS A 109 -28.61 -12.33 -8.78
CA LYS A 109 -27.81 -11.16 -8.44
C LYS A 109 -28.24 -10.71 -7.05
N GLU A 110 -27.37 -10.96 -6.08
CA GLU A 110 -26.89 -9.99 -5.10
C GLU A 110 -26.11 -10.74 -4.01
N ARG A 111 -24.85 -10.35 -3.83
CA ARG A 111 -24.06 -10.78 -2.68
C ARG A 111 -23.86 -9.55 -1.81
N THR A 112 -24.49 -9.55 -0.66
CA THR A 112 -24.33 -8.49 0.34
C THR A 112 -23.27 -8.93 1.35
N ILE A 113 -22.31 -8.03 1.62
CA ILE A 113 -21.21 -8.28 2.55
C ILE A 113 -21.23 -7.18 3.60
N LEU A 114 -21.50 -7.54 4.85
CA LEU A 114 -21.26 -6.67 6.00
C LEU A 114 -19.79 -6.81 6.43
N ILE A 115 -19.09 -5.70 6.53
CA ILE A 115 -17.70 -5.63 6.99
C ILE A 115 -17.67 -4.88 8.31
N LEU A 116 -17.17 -5.55 9.34
CA LEU A 116 -17.01 -5.02 10.69
C LEU A 116 -15.53 -4.98 11.04
N THR A 117 -15.05 -3.83 11.51
CA THR A 117 -13.67 -3.67 12.02
C THR A 117 -13.70 -3.49 13.53
N PHE A 118 -12.95 -4.30 14.25
CA PHE A 118 -12.84 -4.26 15.72
C PHE A 118 -11.44 -4.66 16.19
N ALA A 119 -11.08 -4.33 17.44
CA ALA A 119 -9.73 -4.54 17.98
C ALA A 119 -9.76 -5.24 19.36
N PRO A 120 -9.74 -6.59 19.40
CA PRO A 120 -9.84 -7.34 20.64
C PRO A 120 -8.50 -7.37 21.40
N HIS A 121 -8.57 -7.34 22.73
CA HIS A 121 -7.39 -7.40 23.63
C HIS A 121 -7.19 -8.77 24.30
N HIS A 122 -8.21 -9.61 24.26
CA HIS A 122 -8.25 -10.97 24.81
C HIS A 122 -8.87 -11.90 23.76
N ASP A 123 -8.76 -13.22 23.97
CA ASP A 123 -9.42 -14.21 23.12
C ASP A 123 -10.91 -13.85 22.97
N VAL A 124 -11.40 -13.84 21.73
CA VAL A 124 -12.77 -13.43 21.41
C VAL A 124 -13.41 -14.49 20.55
N THR A 125 -14.67 -14.80 20.86
CA THR A 125 -15.50 -15.66 20.02
C THR A 125 -16.53 -14.82 19.30
N ILE A 126 -16.45 -14.78 17.97
CA ILE A 126 -17.52 -14.18 17.16
C ILE A 126 -18.75 -15.07 17.32
N PRO A 127 -19.87 -14.56 17.86
CA PRO A 127 -21.07 -15.34 18.05
C PRO A 127 -21.75 -15.67 16.72
N SER A 128 -22.70 -16.60 16.76
CA SER A 128 -23.59 -16.86 15.62
C SER A 128 -24.51 -15.67 15.42
N TYR A 129 -24.58 -15.14 14.19
CA TYR A 129 -25.45 -14.03 13.83
C TYR A 129 -26.62 -14.50 12.98
N ASP A 130 -27.79 -13.96 13.30
CA ASP A 130 -29.05 -14.16 12.60
C ASP A 130 -29.16 -13.18 11.42
N VAL A 131 -29.08 -13.69 10.20
CA VAL A 131 -29.18 -12.93 8.95
C VAL A 131 -30.48 -13.27 8.24
N LYS A 132 -31.29 -12.26 7.92
CA LYS A 132 -32.54 -12.44 7.18
C LYS A 132 -32.27 -12.34 5.69
N ILE A 133 -32.52 -13.42 4.94
CA ILE A 133 -32.34 -13.50 3.49
C ILE A 133 -33.69 -13.88 2.88
N ASP A 134 -34.23 -13.04 2.00
CA ASP A 134 -35.48 -13.26 1.26
C ASP A 134 -36.66 -13.68 2.17
N GLY A 135 -36.70 -13.09 3.38
CA GLY A 135 -37.75 -13.35 4.37
C GLY A 135 -37.48 -14.54 5.30
N ARG A 136 -36.45 -15.37 5.06
CA ARG A 136 -36.05 -16.51 5.91
C ARG A 136 -34.82 -16.18 6.75
N MET A 137 -34.71 -16.79 7.94
CA MET A 137 -33.58 -16.57 8.85
C MET A 137 -32.49 -17.61 8.63
N TYR A 138 -31.24 -17.15 8.54
CA TYR A 138 -30.03 -17.97 8.39
C TYR A 138 -29.04 -17.60 9.48
N LYS A 139 -28.30 -18.59 9.99
CA LYS A 139 -27.31 -18.39 11.06
C LYS A 139 -25.89 -18.58 10.54
N THR A 140 -24.99 -17.71 10.95
CA THR A 140 -23.56 -17.92 10.75
C THR A 140 -23.01 -18.91 11.76
N GLU A 141 -21.93 -19.59 11.42
CA GLU A 141 -21.17 -20.38 12.39
C GLU A 141 -20.34 -19.46 13.31
N PRO A 142 -20.22 -19.78 14.62
CA PRO A 142 -19.32 -19.07 15.51
C PRO A 142 -17.85 -19.24 15.10
N VAL A 143 -17.05 -18.18 15.22
CA VAL A 143 -15.62 -18.21 14.87
C VAL A 143 -14.79 -17.81 16.08
N LYS A 144 -13.91 -18.69 16.53
CA LYS A 144 -12.96 -18.41 17.62
C LYS A 144 -11.75 -17.66 17.09
N ILE A 145 -11.41 -16.54 17.72
CA ILE A 145 -10.20 -15.76 17.45
C ILE A 145 -9.30 -15.86 18.68
N LYS A 146 -8.11 -16.40 18.49
CA LYS A 146 -7.07 -16.44 19.52
C LYS A 146 -6.28 -15.15 19.49
N VAL A 147 -6.24 -14.43 20.61
CA VAL A 147 -5.50 -13.20 20.78
C VAL A 147 -4.24 -13.49 21.57
N MET A 148 -3.12 -13.52 20.86
CA MET A 148 -1.82 -13.63 21.46
C MET A 148 -1.54 -12.34 22.26
N PRO A 149 -1.10 -12.45 23.52
CA PRO A 149 -0.54 -11.29 24.20
C PRO A 149 0.60 -10.76 23.34
N ALA A 150 0.74 -9.43 23.27
CA ALA A 150 1.90 -8.79 22.65
C ALA A 150 3.14 -9.24 23.43
N THR A 151 3.68 -10.38 23.05
CA THR A 151 4.89 -10.93 23.64
C THR A 151 5.98 -10.19 22.90
N ALA A 152 6.64 -9.26 23.60
CA ALA A 152 7.91 -8.76 23.15
C ALA A 152 8.77 -9.97 22.83
N GLN A 153 9.12 -10.17 21.57
CA GLN A 153 10.06 -11.22 21.23
C GLN A 153 11.38 -10.82 21.87
N ASN A 154 11.81 -11.56 22.88
CA ASN A 154 13.12 -11.37 23.50
C ASN A 154 14.18 -11.25 22.40
N ILE A 155 15.15 -10.37 22.63
CA ILE A 155 16.36 -10.22 21.84
C ILE A 155 17.21 -11.49 22.04
N GLU A 156 16.74 -12.61 21.51
CA GLU A 156 17.46 -13.88 21.48
C GLU A 156 17.98 -14.12 20.07
N ASP A 157 19.24 -14.56 19.96
CA ASP A 157 19.96 -14.77 18.69
C ASP A 157 19.26 -15.71 17.70
N ASN A 158 18.35 -16.57 18.19
CA ASN A 158 17.66 -17.55 17.35
C ASN A 158 16.42 -16.99 16.63
N ASN A 159 15.94 -15.79 16.99
CA ASN A 159 14.77 -15.20 16.36
C ASN A 159 15.10 -14.62 14.97
N LYS A 160 14.31 -15.01 13.95
CA LYS A 160 14.50 -14.54 12.55
C LYS A 160 14.28 -13.04 12.40
N PHE A 161 13.41 -12.47 13.22
CA PHE A 161 13.11 -11.05 13.28
C PHE A 161 12.63 -10.69 14.68
N PHE A 162 12.75 -9.43 15.05
CA PHE A 162 12.12 -8.87 16.25
C PHE A 162 11.85 -7.38 16.03
N LEU A 163 10.95 -6.84 16.84
CA LEU A 163 10.66 -5.42 16.92
C LEU A 163 10.92 -4.99 18.37
N HIS A 164 11.78 -4.00 18.59
CA HIS A 164 12.12 -3.50 19.92
C HIS A 164 11.84 -2.01 20.01
N LEU A 165 11.38 -1.55 21.17
CA LEU A 165 11.12 -0.15 21.45
C LEU A 165 11.97 0.25 22.66
N GLU A 166 12.83 1.24 22.45
CA GLU A 166 13.68 1.83 23.47
C GLU A 166 13.32 3.30 23.66
N VAL A 167 13.50 3.81 24.88
CA VAL A 167 13.39 5.24 25.19
C VAL A 167 14.66 5.66 25.92
N ASP A 168 15.17 6.84 25.61
CA ASP A 168 16.38 7.39 26.25
C ASP A 168 16.20 7.68 27.75
N LYS A 169 14.99 8.07 28.16
CA LYS A 169 14.64 8.35 29.57
C LYS A 169 13.29 7.74 29.95
N LYS A 170 13.22 7.19 31.17
CA LYS A 170 11.99 6.62 31.77
C LYS A 170 11.33 7.52 32.82
N SER A 171 12.01 8.58 33.24
CA SER A 171 11.50 9.57 34.20
C SER A 171 11.86 10.96 33.70
N VAL A 172 10.84 11.79 33.45
CA VAL A 172 11.00 13.14 32.89
C VAL A 172 10.00 14.12 33.48
N MET A 173 10.23 15.41 33.28
CA MET A 173 9.28 16.46 33.66
C MET A 173 8.32 16.80 32.52
N VAL A 174 7.17 17.39 32.83
CA VAL A 174 6.26 17.96 31.82
C VAL A 174 7.03 18.96 30.94
N GLY A 175 6.92 18.84 29.61
CA GLY A 175 7.65 19.66 28.63
C GLY A 175 9.10 19.23 28.37
N GLU A 176 9.67 18.28 29.12
CA GLU A 176 10.99 17.72 28.82
C GLU A 176 10.86 16.62 27.75
N ALA A 177 11.40 16.88 26.56
CA ALA A 177 11.34 15.92 25.47
C ALA A 177 12.23 14.69 25.70
N ILE A 178 11.75 13.56 25.20
CA ILE A 178 12.44 12.26 25.17
C ILE A 178 12.47 11.71 23.75
N VAL A 179 13.38 10.77 23.50
CA VAL A 179 13.52 10.11 22.20
C VAL A 179 13.14 8.65 22.35
N ALA A 180 12.09 8.25 21.63
CA ALA A 180 11.71 6.85 21.48
C ALA A 180 12.27 6.30 20.17
N THR A 181 13.05 5.22 20.23
CA THR A 181 13.61 4.55 19.06
C THR A 181 12.99 3.18 18.89
N VAL A 182 12.45 2.91 17.70
CA VAL A 182 11.94 1.60 17.31
C VAL A 182 12.97 0.92 16.42
N TYR A 183 13.38 -0.28 16.81
CA TYR A 183 14.30 -1.12 16.09
C TYR A 183 13.56 -2.29 15.46
N LEU A 184 13.46 -2.31 14.13
CA LEU A 184 13.04 -3.49 13.38
C LEU A 184 14.29 -4.25 12.95
N SER A 185 14.48 -5.45 13.47
CA SER A 185 15.67 -6.25 13.19
C SER A 185 15.30 -7.51 12.42
N LEU A 186 15.91 -7.71 11.25
CA LEU A 186 15.70 -8.85 10.36
C LEU A 186 17.01 -9.63 10.17
N LYS A 187 16.99 -10.96 10.30
CA LYS A 187 18.17 -11.79 10.02
C LYS A 187 18.55 -11.71 8.54
N LEU A 188 19.83 -11.56 8.24
CA LEU A 188 20.32 -11.52 6.86
C LEU A 188 19.99 -12.84 6.13
N GLY A 189 19.61 -12.73 4.86
CA GLY A 189 19.16 -13.87 4.05
C GLY A 189 17.71 -14.30 4.29
N LEU A 190 16.97 -13.61 5.17
CA LEU A 190 15.52 -13.81 5.29
C LEU A 190 14.83 -13.29 4.02
N GLN A 191 14.24 -14.20 3.25
CA GLN A 191 13.43 -13.84 2.09
C GLN A 191 12.01 -13.46 2.55
N LEU A 192 11.74 -12.16 2.53
CA LEU A 192 10.38 -11.64 2.64
C LEU A 192 9.72 -11.65 1.26
N SER A 193 8.45 -12.03 1.19
CA SER A 193 7.67 -11.93 -0.05
C SER A 193 7.21 -10.49 -0.32
N GLU A 194 7.10 -9.67 0.73
CA GLU A 194 6.64 -8.29 0.68
C GLU A 194 7.38 -7.44 1.73
N ASN A 195 7.39 -6.11 1.53
CA ASN A 195 8.02 -5.19 2.48
C ASN A 195 7.32 -5.24 3.85
N PRO A 196 8.09 -5.07 4.95
CA PRO A 196 7.50 -4.94 6.29
C PRO A 196 6.43 -3.84 6.34
N GLN A 197 5.24 -4.17 6.83
CA GLN A 197 4.19 -3.19 7.07
C GLN A 197 4.28 -2.71 8.52
N TYR A 198 4.83 -1.52 8.72
CA TYR A 198 5.01 -0.93 10.04
C TYR A 198 3.78 -0.12 10.47
N THR A 199 3.48 -0.14 11.77
CA THR A 199 2.45 0.66 12.40
C THR A 199 3.02 1.32 13.66
N LYS A 200 3.08 2.65 13.65
CA LYS A 200 3.64 3.44 14.75
C LYS A 200 2.88 3.23 16.08
N PRO A 201 3.56 3.29 17.23
CA PRO A 201 2.91 3.28 18.54
C PRO A 201 1.87 4.40 18.70
N ALA A 202 0.90 4.17 19.57
CA ALA A 202 0.05 5.24 20.09
C ALA A 202 0.76 5.94 21.26
N PHE A 203 1.07 7.22 21.11
CA PHE A 203 1.76 8.04 22.11
C PHE A 203 0.78 8.88 22.95
N LYS A 204 -0.12 8.22 23.70
CA LYS A 204 -1.12 8.93 24.52
C LYS A 204 -0.46 9.77 25.62
N GLY A 205 -0.84 11.04 25.73
CA GLY A 205 -0.29 11.98 26.72
C GLY A 205 1.00 12.69 26.27
N PHE A 206 1.47 12.41 25.06
CA PHE A 206 2.64 13.05 24.48
C PHE A 206 2.26 13.75 23.17
N PHE A 207 2.83 14.92 22.94
CA PHE A 207 3.05 15.39 21.59
C PHE A 207 4.13 14.51 20.94
N SER A 208 3.92 14.04 19.71
CA SER A 208 4.85 13.13 19.03
C SER A 208 5.19 13.61 17.63
N LYS A 209 6.48 13.63 17.29
CA LYS A 209 7.00 13.99 15.96
C LYS A 209 8.06 12.98 15.54
N GLU A 210 8.07 12.61 14.26
CA GLU A 210 9.12 11.74 13.72
C GLU A 210 10.41 12.54 13.51
N LEU A 211 11.54 11.95 13.91
CA LEU A 211 12.86 12.60 13.89
C LEU A 211 13.73 12.03 12.77
N GLY A 212 13.87 12.80 11.69
CA GLY A 212 14.68 12.44 10.54
C GLY A 212 14.11 11.26 9.75
N ASP A 213 14.92 10.75 8.83
CA ASP A 213 14.56 9.61 8.00
C ASP A 213 14.90 8.27 8.69
N GLU A 214 14.27 7.19 8.20
CA GLU A 214 14.61 5.82 8.56
C GLU A 214 16.11 5.55 8.32
N LYS A 215 16.80 5.03 9.34
CA LYS A 215 18.20 4.57 9.19
C LYS A 215 18.24 3.07 9.07
N VAL A 216 18.84 2.57 8.00
CA VAL A 216 19.05 1.14 7.76
C VAL A 216 20.53 0.83 7.77
N TYR A 217 20.94 -0.11 8.62
CA TYR A 217 22.33 -0.60 8.67
C TYR A 217 22.38 -2.09 8.98
N GLN A 218 23.57 -2.66 8.85
CA GLN A 218 23.84 -4.06 9.18
C GLN A 218 24.64 -4.14 10.48
N GLU A 219 24.20 -5.00 11.39
CA GLU A 219 24.90 -5.32 12.63
C GLU A 219 25.03 -6.84 12.74
N GLY A 220 26.26 -7.34 12.62
CA GLY A 220 26.53 -8.77 12.58
C GLY A 220 25.77 -9.48 11.45
N ASN A 221 24.92 -10.45 11.80
CA ASN A 221 24.11 -11.23 10.86
C ASN A 221 22.67 -10.67 10.70
N ARG A 222 22.47 -9.38 10.96
CA ARG A 222 21.14 -8.75 10.97
C ARG A 222 21.15 -7.42 10.23
N GLN A 223 20.03 -7.10 9.58
CA GLN A 223 19.71 -5.77 9.07
C GLN A 223 18.78 -5.11 10.09
N ILE A 224 19.15 -3.90 10.52
CA ILE A 224 18.42 -3.11 11.51
C ILE A 224 17.90 -1.86 10.83
N THR A 225 16.60 -1.64 10.98
CA THR A 225 15.88 -0.42 10.64
C THR A 225 15.60 0.34 11.94
N GLU A 226 16.10 1.57 12.06
CA GLU A 226 15.83 2.50 13.15
C GLU A 226 14.82 3.56 12.73
N LEU A 227 13.78 3.73 13.56
CA LEU A 227 12.79 4.79 13.45
C LEU A 227 12.77 5.59 14.75
N LYS A 228 12.96 6.91 14.70
CA LYS A 228 13.08 7.77 15.89
C LYS A 228 11.89 8.72 16.01
N TYR A 229 11.39 8.86 17.23
CA TYR A 229 10.29 9.75 17.55
C TYR A 229 10.66 10.66 18.72
N LEU A 230 10.44 11.96 18.55
CA LEU A 230 10.44 12.94 19.61
C LEU A 230 9.11 12.86 20.35
N LEU A 231 9.13 12.63 21.66
CA LEU A 231 7.94 12.64 22.49
C LEU A 231 8.08 13.73 23.56
N THR A 232 7.10 14.62 23.64
CA THR A 232 7.05 15.69 24.64
C THR A 232 5.83 15.49 25.54
N PRO A 233 5.99 15.23 26.85
CA PRO A 233 4.87 14.97 27.75
C PRO A 233 4.10 16.26 28.05
N GLN A 234 2.77 16.21 27.92
CA GLN A 234 1.90 17.38 28.08
C GLN A 234 1.28 17.50 29.48
N SER A 235 1.28 16.44 30.28
CA SER A 235 0.69 16.42 31.62
C SER A 235 1.44 15.48 32.55
N GLU A 236 1.31 15.67 33.86
CA GLU A 236 1.90 14.78 34.86
C GLU A 236 1.16 13.44 34.94
N GLY A 237 1.89 12.37 35.25
CA GLY A 237 1.31 11.03 35.40
C GLY A 237 2.23 9.91 34.91
N ASP A 238 1.75 8.67 35.07
CA ASP A 238 2.42 7.48 34.57
C ASP A 238 1.83 7.10 33.20
N PHE A 239 2.62 7.27 32.15
CA PHE A 239 2.22 6.93 30.79
C PHE A 239 2.89 5.64 30.32
N THR A 240 2.25 4.95 29.38
CA THR A 240 2.82 3.75 28.74
C THR A 240 2.97 4.01 27.26
N VAL A 241 4.21 4.01 26.79
CA VAL A 241 4.55 4.10 25.37
C VAL A 241 4.63 2.72 24.75
N GLY A 242 4.08 2.55 23.56
CA GLY A 242 4.06 1.26 22.85
C GLY A 242 2.76 0.46 23.00
N PRO A 243 2.68 -0.69 22.31
CA PRO A 243 3.74 -1.26 21.48
C PRO A 243 3.74 -0.67 20.06
N ALA A 244 4.91 -0.60 19.45
CA ALA A 244 5.05 -0.54 18.00
C ALA A 244 4.62 -1.89 17.40
N ARG A 245 4.11 -1.89 16.17
CA ARG A 245 3.66 -3.12 15.50
C ARG A 245 4.20 -3.21 14.09
N ALA A 246 4.43 -4.43 13.62
CA ALA A 246 4.75 -4.67 12.22
C ALA A 246 4.12 -5.99 11.72
N LYS A 247 3.91 -6.10 10.41
CA LYS A 247 3.55 -7.36 9.74
C LYS A 247 4.63 -7.71 8.71
N LEU A 248 5.15 -8.92 8.80
CA LEU A 248 6.18 -9.43 7.90
C LEU A 248 5.58 -10.49 6.97
N GLY A 249 5.73 -10.30 5.67
CA GLY A 249 5.30 -11.27 4.68
C GLY A 249 6.35 -12.37 4.50
N GLU A 250 6.17 -13.52 5.13
CA GLU A 250 7.02 -14.69 4.88
C GLU A 250 6.47 -15.52 3.72
N VAL A 251 7.36 -16.10 2.91
CA VAL A 251 6.97 -17.10 1.90
C VAL A 251 6.48 -18.37 2.59
N ASP A 252 5.22 -18.76 2.33
CA ASP A 252 4.69 -20.05 2.80
C ASP A 252 5.34 -21.21 2.03
N LYS A 253 6.39 -21.80 2.61
CA LYS A 253 7.11 -22.94 2.01
C LYS A 253 6.32 -24.24 2.02
N LYS A 254 5.20 -24.33 2.74
CA LYS A 254 4.40 -25.57 2.88
C LYS A 254 3.33 -25.71 1.80
N ARG A 255 2.89 -24.60 1.19
CA ARG A 255 1.85 -24.62 0.14
C ARG A 255 2.45 -24.24 -1.22
N ARG A 256 2.70 -25.26 -2.05
CA ARG A 256 3.06 -25.09 -3.47
C ARG A 256 1.83 -25.22 -4.35
N ASP A 257 1.78 -24.48 -5.44
CA ASP A 257 0.79 -24.70 -6.49
C ASP A 257 1.13 -25.95 -7.33
N MET A 258 0.21 -26.31 -8.22
CA MET A 258 0.36 -27.41 -9.20
C MET A 258 1.55 -27.20 -10.16
N PHE A 259 2.16 -26.01 -10.18
CA PHE A 259 3.33 -25.65 -10.99
C PHE A 259 4.61 -25.47 -10.15
N GLY A 260 4.59 -25.86 -8.86
CA GLY A 260 5.73 -25.78 -7.96
C GLY A 260 6.08 -24.39 -7.43
N ARG A 261 5.26 -23.36 -7.70
CA ARG A 261 5.46 -21.99 -7.21
C ARG A 261 4.88 -21.83 -5.80
N PHE A 262 5.60 -21.11 -4.96
CA PHE A 262 5.08 -20.67 -3.66
C PHE A 262 4.14 -19.48 -3.90
N ILE A 263 2.83 -19.68 -3.71
CA ILE A 263 1.81 -18.69 -4.12
C ILE A 263 1.38 -17.75 -3.00
N ARG A 264 1.63 -18.07 -1.72
CA ARG A 264 1.01 -17.33 -0.61
C ARG A 264 2.03 -16.68 0.33
N THR A 265 1.91 -15.35 0.44
CA THR A 265 2.46 -14.58 1.56
C THR A 265 1.74 -15.01 2.84
N ARG A 266 2.50 -15.44 3.85
CA ARG A 266 2.03 -15.63 5.21
C ARG A 266 2.43 -14.41 6.02
N TRP A 267 1.46 -13.61 6.43
CA TRP A 267 1.70 -12.46 7.29
C TRP A 267 1.97 -12.91 8.72
N VAL A 268 3.13 -12.54 9.25
CA VAL A 268 3.49 -12.76 10.64
C VAL A 268 3.44 -11.42 11.37
N PRO A 269 2.48 -11.20 12.28
CA PRO A 269 2.43 -10.00 13.09
C PRO A 269 3.49 -10.06 14.19
N ILE A 270 4.17 -8.95 14.43
CA ILE A 270 5.11 -8.74 15.53
C ILE A 270 4.82 -7.43 16.25
N ALA A 271 5.16 -7.36 17.53
CA ALA A 271 4.97 -6.20 18.38
C ALA A 271 6.20 -5.96 19.25
N SER A 272 6.47 -4.70 19.57
CA SER A 272 7.54 -4.31 20.49
C SER A 272 7.14 -4.45 21.94
N ASP A 273 8.12 -4.23 22.81
CA ASP A 273 7.93 -3.91 24.21
C ASP A 273 7.03 -2.68 24.42
N ARG A 274 6.49 -2.58 25.63
CA ARG A 274 5.84 -1.37 26.15
C ARG A 274 6.72 -0.80 27.25
N VAL A 275 6.96 0.51 27.22
CA VAL A 275 7.79 1.18 28.21
C VAL A 275 6.93 2.11 29.05
N LYS A 276 6.99 1.97 30.37
CA LYS A 276 6.37 2.90 31.31
C LYS A 276 7.27 4.11 31.51
N ILE A 277 6.67 5.30 31.45
CA ILE A 277 7.35 6.58 31.59
C ILE A 277 6.66 7.34 32.70
N LYS A 278 7.43 7.72 33.72
CA LYS A 278 6.96 8.53 34.83
C LYS A 278 7.17 10.01 34.50
N VAL A 279 6.09 10.79 34.48
CA VAL A 279 6.13 12.22 34.22
C VAL A 279 5.82 12.98 35.51
N THR A 280 6.78 13.79 35.97
CA THR A 280 6.62 14.64 37.15
C THR A 280 6.28 16.07 36.75
N LYS A 281 5.59 16.81 37.62
CA LYS A 281 5.40 18.25 37.44
C LYS A 281 6.72 19.00 37.33
N LYS A 282 6.73 20.09 36.56
CA LYS A 282 7.82 21.07 36.57
C LYS A 282 7.96 21.67 37.98
N PRO A 283 9.18 21.77 38.55
CA PRO A 283 9.39 22.37 39.87
C PRO A 283 9.02 23.86 39.95
N GLN A 284 9.14 24.57 38.83
CA GLN A 284 8.79 25.97 38.68
C GLN A 284 8.10 26.16 37.33
N GLU A 285 7.10 27.03 37.26
CA GLU A 285 6.43 27.37 36.01
C GLU A 285 7.42 28.10 35.07
N SER A 286 7.48 27.65 33.83
CA SER A 286 8.33 28.19 32.77
C SER A 286 7.71 27.92 31.39
N ASP A 287 8.02 28.79 30.42
CA ASP A 287 7.55 28.67 29.04
C ASP A 287 8.26 27.51 28.33
N LEU A 288 9.57 27.39 28.54
CA LEU A 288 10.42 26.36 27.92
C LEU A 288 11.10 25.47 28.96
N VAL A 289 11.50 24.28 28.53
CA VAL A 289 12.32 23.33 29.30
C VAL A 289 13.52 22.92 28.46
N GLY A 290 14.72 23.24 28.92
CA GLY A 290 15.95 22.98 28.17
C GLY A 290 17.01 24.08 28.32
N SER A 291 17.96 24.11 27.40
CA SER A 291 19.03 25.11 27.38
C SER A 291 19.03 25.82 26.04
N PHE A 292 18.53 27.06 26.03
CA PHE A 292 18.39 27.85 24.82
C PHE A 292 19.14 29.18 24.88
N THR A 293 19.47 29.69 23.71
CA THR A 293 20.00 31.01 23.44
C THR A 293 19.04 31.74 22.49
N ILE A 294 18.96 33.06 22.63
CA ILE A 294 18.16 33.92 21.76
C ILE A 294 19.08 34.86 20.99
N GLU A 295 18.82 34.97 19.70
CA GLU A 295 19.39 35.98 18.81
C GLU A 295 18.24 36.84 18.31
N ASN A 296 18.45 38.15 18.28
CA ASN A 296 17.47 39.12 17.76
C ASN A 296 18.19 40.08 16.83
N SER A 297 17.54 40.40 15.71
CA SER A 297 18.09 41.31 14.70
C SER A 297 16.99 42.25 14.22
N LEU A 298 17.27 43.54 14.28
CA LEU A 298 16.44 44.60 13.71
C LEU A 298 17.12 45.13 12.45
N ASP A 299 16.38 45.25 11.35
CA ASP A 299 16.92 45.70 10.06
C ASP A 299 17.35 47.18 10.06
N THR A 300 16.53 48.08 10.60
CA THR A 300 16.84 49.51 10.73
C THR A 300 16.14 50.14 11.94
N LYS A 301 16.78 51.16 12.53
CA LYS A 301 16.17 52.01 13.56
C LYS A 301 15.57 53.30 13.01
N ASN A 302 15.94 53.66 11.79
CA ASN A 302 15.47 54.87 11.11
C ASN A 302 14.79 54.46 9.81
N VAL A 303 13.52 54.84 9.66
CA VAL A 303 12.68 54.38 8.55
C VAL A 303 11.82 55.54 8.05
N LYS A 304 11.41 55.53 6.78
CA LYS A 304 10.45 56.52 6.27
C LYS A 304 9.03 56.14 6.69
N ALA A 305 8.15 57.13 6.82
CA ALA A 305 6.73 56.88 7.09
C ALA A 305 6.12 55.81 6.18
N ASN A 306 5.35 54.89 6.78
CA ASN A 306 4.68 53.76 6.12
C ASN A 306 5.62 52.73 5.46
N LYS A 307 6.90 52.70 5.82
CA LYS A 307 7.81 51.61 5.44
C LYS A 307 7.97 50.62 6.60
N PRO A 308 8.07 49.31 6.30
CA PRO A 308 8.19 48.29 7.34
C PRO A 308 9.58 48.31 7.98
N VAL A 309 9.60 48.05 9.28
CA VAL A 309 10.79 47.68 10.06
C VAL A 309 10.64 46.23 10.50
N THR A 310 11.66 45.42 10.28
CA THR A 310 11.60 43.97 10.50
C THR A 310 12.44 43.57 11.71
N LEU A 311 11.80 42.93 12.70
CA LEU A 311 12.47 42.25 13.80
C LEU A 311 12.44 40.74 13.56
N THR A 312 13.61 40.12 13.45
CA THR A 312 13.75 38.66 13.43
C THR A 312 14.19 38.16 14.79
N VAL A 313 13.44 37.22 15.36
CA VAL A 313 13.75 36.53 16.62
C VAL A 313 14.08 35.08 16.30
N LYS A 314 15.26 34.65 16.74
CA LYS A 314 15.74 33.28 16.55
C LYS A 314 16.12 32.67 17.89
N VAL A 315 15.49 31.55 18.25
CA VAL A 315 15.77 30.79 19.47
C VAL A 315 16.40 29.46 19.08
N THR A 316 17.55 29.14 19.65
CA THR A 316 18.33 27.92 19.33
C THR A 316 18.78 27.25 20.60
N GLY A 317 18.79 25.91 20.64
CA GLY A 317 19.29 25.21 21.81
C GLY A 317 18.87 23.76 21.97
N ASP A 318 19.23 23.21 23.12
CA ASP A 318 18.93 21.85 23.54
C ASP A 318 17.53 21.79 24.18
N GLY A 319 16.61 21.06 23.54
CA GLY A 319 15.21 20.93 23.97
C GLY A 319 14.26 20.96 22.77
N THR A 320 12.96 20.90 23.05
CA THR A 320 11.89 20.97 22.03
C THR A 320 11.34 22.40 21.95
N LEU A 321 11.03 22.86 20.74
CA LEU A 321 10.38 24.15 20.49
C LEU A 321 9.06 23.99 19.72
N GLU A 322 8.58 22.76 19.56
CA GLU A 322 7.38 22.44 18.79
C GLU A 322 6.09 23.08 19.35
N ASP A 323 5.98 23.17 20.67
CA ASP A 323 4.84 23.80 21.34
C ASP A 323 5.14 25.26 21.74
N PHE A 324 6.29 25.81 21.31
CA PHE A 324 6.69 27.18 21.62
C PHE A 324 6.10 28.15 20.60
N GLU A 325 5.40 29.17 21.10
CA GLU A 325 4.90 30.27 20.29
C GLU A 325 5.36 31.60 20.92
N PHE A 326 6.05 32.42 20.12
CA PHE A 326 6.44 33.75 20.56
C PHE A 326 5.25 34.69 20.46
N SER A 327 4.88 35.32 21.59
CA SER A 327 3.75 36.24 21.68
C SER A 327 3.88 37.42 20.72
N ASP A 328 2.80 37.75 20.04
CA ASP A 328 2.77 38.89 19.12
C ASP A 328 2.96 40.23 19.85
N PHE A 329 3.27 41.27 19.09
CA PHE A 329 3.43 42.64 19.59
C PHE A 329 2.15 43.45 19.37
N GLU A 330 1.72 44.13 20.42
CA GLU A 330 0.64 45.11 20.35
C GLU A 330 1.21 46.48 20.73
N ILE A 331 1.26 47.40 19.78
CA ILE A 331 1.81 48.74 19.94
C ILE A 331 0.80 49.73 19.36
N ASP A 332 0.44 50.75 20.14
CA ASP A 332 -0.57 51.73 19.72
C ASP A 332 -0.08 52.54 18.51
N GLY A 333 -0.94 52.71 17.50
CA GLY A 333 -0.59 53.39 16.25
C GLY A 333 0.32 52.61 15.28
N VAL A 334 0.70 51.37 15.59
CA VAL A 334 1.58 50.55 14.73
C VAL A 334 0.81 49.34 14.20
N THR A 335 0.89 49.10 12.88
CA THR A 335 0.39 47.86 12.29
C THR A 335 1.50 46.82 12.33
N VAL A 336 1.23 45.68 12.98
CA VAL A 336 2.19 44.58 13.14
C VAL A 336 1.73 43.38 12.32
N TYR A 337 2.64 42.83 11.50
CA TYR A 337 2.48 41.56 10.80
C TYR A 337 3.52 40.57 11.30
N GLY A 338 3.10 39.41 11.77
CA GLY A 338 4.00 38.30 12.12
C GLY A 338 3.92 37.22 11.06
N ASP A 339 5.08 36.73 10.61
CA ASP A 339 5.14 35.53 9.77
C ASP A 339 4.92 34.26 10.63
N ASP A 340 4.55 33.16 9.97
CA ASP A 340 4.51 31.85 10.61
C ASP A 340 5.91 31.44 11.08
N ALA A 341 6.00 30.82 12.24
CA ALA A 341 7.28 30.39 12.78
C ALA A 341 7.87 29.19 12.02
N GLU A 342 9.16 29.26 11.70
CA GLU A 342 9.92 28.14 11.17
C GLU A 342 10.58 27.36 12.32
N ILE A 343 10.20 26.09 12.48
CA ILE A 343 10.71 25.20 13.54
C ILE A 343 11.45 24.02 12.92
N ALA A 344 12.76 23.96 13.18
CA ALA A 344 13.62 22.85 12.79
C ALA A 344 14.12 22.11 14.04
N THR A 345 13.87 20.80 14.11
CA THR A 345 14.24 19.97 15.25
C THR A 345 14.99 18.74 14.76
N GLY A 346 16.13 18.46 15.39
CA GLY A 346 16.98 17.34 15.04
C GLY A 346 17.68 16.75 16.25
N LEU A 347 18.48 15.71 16.00
CA LEU A 347 19.34 15.08 16.99
C LEU A 347 20.79 15.45 16.72
N SER A 348 21.44 16.06 17.70
CA SER A 348 22.89 16.32 17.71
C SER A 348 23.49 15.64 18.94
N ASN A 349 24.44 14.72 18.75
CA ASN A 349 25.08 13.97 19.84
C ASN A 349 24.07 13.34 20.83
N ASN A 350 23.04 12.66 20.31
CA ASN A 350 21.96 12.06 21.10
C ASN A 350 21.13 13.05 21.95
N THR A 351 21.27 14.35 21.73
CA THR A 351 20.50 15.41 22.37
C THR A 351 19.57 16.05 21.34
N VAL A 352 18.33 16.32 21.74
CA VAL A 352 17.37 17.04 20.89
C VAL A 352 17.81 18.50 20.80
N HIS A 353 18.03 18.97 19.58
CA HIS A 353 18.40 20.34 19.30
C HIS A 353 17.36 20.97 18.38
N SER A 354 16.83 22.13 18.78
CA SER A 354 15.76 22.82 18.07
C SER A 354 16.14 24.26 17.73
N THR A 355 15.65 24.73 16.59
CA THR A 355 15.75 26.11 16.12
C THR A 355 14.35 26.62 15.81
N TYR A 356 14.00 27.76 16.37
CA TYR A 356 12.78 28.51 16.10
C TYR A 356 13.16 29.86 15.50
N SER A 357 12.52 30.25 14.40
CA SER A 357 12.72 31.56 13.77
C SER A 357 11.37 32.17 13.43
N LYS A 358 11.12 33.41 13.89
CA LYS A 358 9.92 34.19 13.57
C LYS A 358 10.30 35.63 13.28
N SER A 359 9.67 36.23 12.29
CA SER A 359 9.89 37.61 11.87
C SER A 359 8.61 38.43 12.04
N PHE A 360 8.79 39.69 12.44
CA PHE A 360 7.71 40.66 12.65
C PHE A 360 7.99 41.92 11.84
N ALA A 361 7.03 42.37 11.04
CA ALA A 361 7.08 43.63 10.33
C ALA A 361 6.20 44.69 11.01
N PHE A 362 6.80 45.81 11.38
CA PHE A 362 6.15 46.94 12.04
C PHE A 362 6.02 48.11 11.05
N ILE A 363 4.80 48.63 10.89
CA ILE A 363 4.52 49.75 9.98
C ILE A 363 3.84 50.86 10.76
N SER A 364 4.42 52.07 10.70
CA SER A 364 3.92 53.27 11.37
C SER A 364 4.23 54.52 10.53
N ASP A 365 3.49 55.59 10.79
CA ASP A 365 3.75 56.96 10.31
C ASP A 365 4.37 57.87 11.39
N ASN A 366 4.41 57.43 12.64
CA ASN A 366 4.99 58.12 13.79
C ASN A 366 6.07 57.27 14.48
N ASP A 367 6.95 57.92 15.24
CA ASP A 367 7.94 57.24 16.10
C ASP A 367 7.25 56.25 17.04
N PHE A 368 7.86 55.08 17.22
CA PHE A 368 7.32 54.02 18.07
C PHE A 368 8.43 53.24 18.76
N THR A 369 8.06 52.56 19.84
CA THR A 369 8.95 51.69 20.61
C THR A 369 8.45 50.26 20.55
N ILE A 370 9.30 49.34 20.10
CA ILE A 370 9.07 47.90 20.20
C ILE A 370 9.39 47.49 21.65
N PRO A 371 8.43 47.01 22.44
CA PRO A 371 8.64 46.72 23.86
C PRO A 371 9.53 45.49 24.06
N ALA A 372 10.31 45.50 25.14
CA ALA A 372 11.11 44.34 25.53
C ALA A 372 10.21 43.12 25.86
N ARG A 373 10.68 41.92 25.51
CA ARG A 373 10.00 40.65 25.80
C ARG A 373 10.94 39.72 26.55
N ARG A 374 10.36 38.88 27.42
CA ARG A 374 11.08 37.89 28.22
C ARG A 374 10.47 36.51 27.99
N ILE A 375 11.33 35.51 27.86
CA ILE A 375 10.94 34.09 27.81
C ILE A 375 11.57 33.40 29.01
N SER A 376 10.77 32.68 29.78
CA SER A 376 11.23 31.92 30.94
C SER A 376 11.61 30.49 30.55
N ILE A 377 12.77 30.03 31.00
CA ILE A 377 13.34 28.74 30.63
C ILE A 377 13.77 27.99 31.87
N TYR A 378 13.21 26.79 32.07
CA TYR A 378 13.69 25.89 33.10
C TYR A 378 14.87 25.07 32.55
N ASP A 379 16.08 25.39 32.99
CA ASP A 379 17.29 24.68 32.58
C ASP A 379 17.46 23.40 33.41
N THR A 380 17.33 22.25 32.75
CA THR A 380 17.42 20.93 33.40
C THR A 380 18.81 20.62 33.95
N LYS A 381 19.88 21.25 33.44
CA LYS A 381 21.26 21.07 33.92
C LYS A 381 21.50 21.88 35.19
N SER A 382 21.06 23.15 35.22
CA SER A 382 21.26 24.03 36.40
C SER A 382 20.13 23.98 37.42
N LYS A 383 18.99 23.35 37.09
CA LYS A 383 17.76 23.24 37.92
C LYS A 383 17.22 24.61 38.38
N MET A 384 17.43 25.64 37.57
CA MET A 384 16.98 27.00 37.85
C MET A 384 16.31 27.60 36.61
N VAL A 385 15.37 28.52 36.85
CA VAL A 385 14.76 29.30 35.76
C VAL A 385 15.70 30.41 35.32
N LYS A 386 15.99 30.45 34.02
CA LYS A 386 16.70 31.51 33.32
C LYS A 386 15.73 32.29 32.45
N TYR A 387 16.10 33.53 32.11
CA TYR A 387 15.29 34.38 31.24
C TYR A 387 16.10 34.74 29.99
N LEU A 388 15.49 34.56 28.82
CA LEU A 388 15.98 35.11 27.56
C LEU A 388 15.24 36.42 27.29
N GLU A 389 15.97 37.44 26.85
CA GLU A 389 15.41 38.77 26.64
C GLU A 389 15.54 39.20 25.17
N VAL A 390 14.44 39.71 24.62
CA VAL A 390 14.45 40.56 23.43
C VAL A 390 14.41 42.00 23.93
N PRO A 391 15.43 42.82 23.64
CA PRO A 391 15.51 44.18 24.17
C PRO A 391 14.47 45.10 23.54
N SER A 392 14.23 46.24 24.18
CA SER A 392 13.39 47.31 23.63
C SER A 392 14.12 48.01 22.48
N TYR A 393 13.39 48.38 21.43
CA TYR A 393 13.95 49.16 20.31
C TYR A 393 13.11 50.40 20.05
N ASP A 394 13.76 51.56 20.09
CA ASP A 394 13.16 52.82 19.65
C ASP A 394 13.41 52.99 18.14
N VAL A 395 12.33 53.20 17.39
CA VAL A 395 12.33 53.37 15.94
C VAL A 395 11.89 54.80 15.60
N HIS A 396 12.75 55.53 14.89
CA HIS A 396 12.48 56.87 14.42
C HIS A 396 11.92 56.84 12.99
N VAL A 397 10.80 57.53 12.77
CA VAL A 397 10.09 57.60 11.50
C VAL A 397 10.30 58.96 10.86
N GLU A 398 11.14 59.00 9.83
CA GLU A 398 11.40 60.18 9.04
C GLU A 398 10.13 60.64 8.31
N GLY A 399 9.77 61.90 8.51
CA GLY A 399 8.52 62.49 8.00
C GLY A 399 7.41 62.60 9.04
N SER A 400 7.67 62.19 10.29
CA SER A 400 6.83 62.51 11.46
C SER A 400 6.74 64.03 11.60
N GLN A 401 5.63 64.61 11.14
CA GLN A 401 5.29 65.97 11.52
C GLN A 401 4.85 65.92 12.99
N ALA A 402 5.70 66.44 13.87
CA ALA A 402 5.37 66.65 15.27
C ALA A 402 4.06 67.46 15.39
N LEU A 403 2.97 66.77 15.69
CA LEU A 403 1.71 67.40 16.05
C LEU A 403 1.55 67.37 17.56
N ALA A 404 1.56 68.59 18.09
CA ALA A 404 1.33 68.92 19.47
C ALA A 404 0.05 68.29 20.04
N THR A 405 0.15 67.94 21.32
CA THR A 405 -0.91 67.59 22.26
C THR A 405 -2.20 68.41 22.10
N GLN A 406 -3.32 67.76 21.77
CA GLN A 406 -4.67 68.17 22.19
C GLN A 406 -5.59 66.95 22.41
N LYS A 407 -6.16 66.85 23.62
CA LYS A 407 -7.42 66.13 23.96
C LYS A 407 -8.54 67.19 24.06
N PRO A 408 -9.85 66.85 24.09
CA PRO A 408 -10.59 65.67 23.63
C PRO A 408 -11.88 66.02 22.81
N GLN A 409 -12.54 65.06 22.14
CA GLN A 409 -13.96 64.72 22.38
C GLN A 409 -14.54 63.61 21.48
N VAL A 410 -15.47 62.88 22.10
CA VAL A 410 -16.21 61.69 21.70
C VAL A 410 -17.23 61.97 20.60
N LYS A 411 -17.29 61.10 19.58
CA LYS A 411 -18.53 60.75 18.86
C LYS A 411 -18.55 59.27 18.51
N ILE A 412 -19.53 58.57 19.08
CA ILE A 412 -19.96 57.22 18.73
C ILE A 412 -20.85 57.31 17.48
N PRO A 413 -20.69 56.40 16.50
CA PRO A 413 -21.83 55.90 15.73
C PRO A 413 -22.05 54.41 15.97
N ALA A 414 -23.33 54.07 16.06
CA ALA A 414 -23.86 52.76 16.33
C ALA A 414 -23.67 51.77 15.17
N ALA A 415 -23.43 50.52 15.57
CA ALA A 415 -24.01 49.28 15.04
C ALA A 415 -24.55 49.30 13.60
N GLY A 416 -23.78 48.74 12.68
CA GLY A 416 -24.26 48.12 11.45
C GLY A 416 -23.75 46.68 11.38
N LYS A 417 -24.56 45.73 11.86
CA LYS A 417 -24.36 44.30 11.59
C LYS A 417 -24.73 44.03 10.14
N MET A 418 -23.80 43.56 9.32
CA MET A 418 -24.13 42.88 8.07
C MET A 418 -23.39 41.54 8.05
N HIS A 419 -24.15 40.47 8.25
CA HIS A 419 -23.66 39.10 8.09
C HIS A 419 -23.35 38.85 6.62
N SER A 420 -22.07 38.73 6.26
CA SER A 420 -21.65 38.10 5.00
C SER A 420 -21.62 36.58 5.22
N ASN A 421 -22.73 35.95 4.86
CA ASN A 421 -22.87 34.50 4.79
C ASN A 421 -22.10 33.99 3.57
N LEU A 422 -20.80 33.71 3.73
CA LEU A 422 -20.01 32.97 2.74
C LEU A 422 -20.14 31.47 3.03
N LYS A 423 -21.14 30.87 2.38
CA LYS A 423 -21.26 29.42 2.20
C LYS A 423 -20.04 28.93 1.40
N ILE A 424 -19.08 28.34 2.09
CA ILE A 424 -18.02 27.52 1.50
C ILE A 424 -18.66 26.18 1.10
N PRO A 425 -18.66 25.76 -0.17
CA PRO A 425 -19.08 24.41 -0.53
C PRO A 425 -17.98 23.43 -0.11
N GLN A 426 -18.24 22.71 0.97
CA GLN A 426 -17.49 21.54 1.41
C GLN A 426 -17.62 20.44 0.34
N LYS A 427 -16.64 20.34 -0.55
CA LYS A 427 -16.49 19.23 -1.49
C LYS A 427 -15.52 18.22 -0.87
N SER A 428 -16.09 17.12 -0.36
CA SER A 428 -15.40 15.95 0.18
C SER A 428 -14.37 15.41 -0.81
N MET A 429 -13.13 15.18 -0.33
CA MET A 429 -12.05 14.49 -1.04
C MET A 429 -12.14 12.97 -0.85
N LEU A 430 -13.21 12.35 -1.33
CA LEU A 430 -13.36 10.89 -1.40
C LEU A 430 -14.37 10.61 -2.51
N ASP A 431 -13.94 10.76 -3.76
CA ASP A 431 -14.59 10.22 -4.97
C ASP A 431 -13.75 10.57 -6.20
N THR A 432 -12.47 10.17 -6.21
CA THR A 432 -11.70 10.04 -7.45
C THR A 432 -10.61 8.98 -7.25
N GLU A 433 -10.93 7.72 -7.54
CA GLU A 433 -9.94 6.84 -8.17
C GLU A 433 -10.60 6.17 -9.37
N GLU A 434 -9.85 6.22 -10.45
CA GLU A 434 -10.32 6.16 -11.82
C GLU A 434 -10.73 4.74 -12.22
N GLU A 435 -11.98 4.63 -12.64
CA GLU A 435 -12.49 3.55 -13.43
C GLU A 435 -11.99 3.74 -14.88
N ASN A 436 -10.90 3.08 -15.26
CA ASN A 436 -10.52 2.93 -16.66
C ASN A 436 -9.82 1.59 -16.95
N ASN A 437 -10.61 0.66 -17.50
CA ASN A 437 -10.26 -0.31 -18.52
C ASN A 437 -8.98 -1.14 -18.37
N PHE A 438 -9.13 -2.37 -17.85
CA PHE A 438 -8.52 -3.53 -18.50
C PHE A 438 -9.54 -4.66 -18.66
N SER A 439 -10.28 -4.56 -19.76
CA SER A 439 -11.00 -5.69 -20.36
C SER A 439 -10.00 -6.76 -20.82
N LYS A 440 -9.94 -7.88 -20.10
CA LYS A 440 -9.75 -9.19 -20.73
C LYS A 440 -10.74 -10.17 -20.13
N MET A 441 -11.90 -10.15 -20.77
CA MET A 441 -12.92 -11.18 -20.81
C MET A 441 -12.26 -12.55 -21.00
N GLN A 442 -12.10 -13.29 -19.91
CA GLN A 442 -11.85 -14.73 -19.95
C GLN A 442 -13.06 -15.40 -19.30
N SER A 443 -14.20 -15.31 -19.99
CA SER A 443 -15.30 -16.23 -19.79
C SER A 443 -14.77 -17.64 -20.01
N SER A 444 -14.70 -18.44 -18.94
CA SER A 444 -14.48 -19.88 -19.09
C SER A 444 -15.48 -20.39 -20.13
N PRO A 445 -15.03 -21.07 -21.19
CA PRO A 445 -15.94 -21.55 -22.21
C PRO A 445 -16.95 -22.48 -21.53
N PRO A 446 -18.26 -22.32 -21.82
CA PRO A 446 -19.26 -23.16 -21.21
C PRO A 446 -18.96 -24.63 -21.54
N TRP A 447 -19.20 -25.52 -20.59
CA TRP A 447 -18.76 -26.92 -20.62
C TRP A 447 -19.15 -27.67 -21.91
N TRP A 448 -20.24 -27.28 -22.58
CA TRP A 448 -20.63 -27.84 -23.88
C TRP A 448 -19.62 -27.57 -25.01
N MET A 449 -18.85 -26.48 -24.96
CA MET A 449 -17.74 -26.24 -25.90
C MET A 449 -16.53 -27.14 -25.59
N ILE A 450 -16.33 -27.54 -24.33
CA ILE A 450 -15.28 -28.51 -23.98
C ILE A 450 -15.66 -29.89 -24.53
N VAL A 451 -16.94 -30.27 -24.39
CA VAL A 451 -17.46 -31.51 -24.99
C VAL A 451 -17.39 -31.44 -26.52
N LEU A 452 -17.79 -30.32 -27.12
CA LEU A 452 -17.72 -30.11 -28.57
C LEU A 452 -16.27 -30.22 -29.10
N THR A 453 -15.30 -29.63 -28.40
CA THR A 453 -13.89 -29.72 -28.80
C THR A 453 -13.34 -31.13 -28.64
N PHE A 454 -13.77 -31.89 -27.63
CA PHE A 454 -13.39 -33.29 -27.47
C PHE A 454 -13.95 -34.17 -28.59
N VAL A 455 -15.23 -33.98 -28.95
CA VAL A 455 -15.89 -34.69 -30.05
C VAL A 455 -15.26 -34.33 -31.39
N LEU A 456 -15.01 -33.04 -31.64
CA LEU A 456 -14.33 -32.58 -32.85
C LEU A 456 -12.90 -33.11 -32.93
N GLY A 457 -12.18 -33.15 -31.81
CA GLY A 457 -10.83 -33.74 -31.72
C GLY A 457 -10.81 -35.23 -32.05
N PHE A 458 -11.80 -35.99 -31.56
CA PHE A 458 -11.95 -37.41 -31.91
C PHE A 458 -12.29 -37.60 -33.40
N LEU A 459 -13.12 -36.73 -33.95
CA LEU A 459 -13.52 -36.76 -35.36
C LEU A 459 -12.33 -36.40 -36.28
N VAL A 460 -11.51 -35.43 -35.90
CA VAL A 460 -10.26 -35.08 -36.59
C VAL A 460 -9.24 -36.21 -36.49
N MET A 461 -9.05 -36.83 -35.32
CA MET A 461 -8.15 -37.98 -35.15
C MET A 461 -8.59 -39.18 -35.98
N TYR A 462 -9.90 -39.41 -36.08
CA TYR A 462 -10.47 -40.46 -36.90
C TYR A 462 -10.28 -40.16 -38.41
N LEU A 463 -10.50 -38.92 -38.84
CA LEU A 463 -10.22 -38.50 -40.22
C LEU A 463 -8.72 -38.62 -40.57
N PHE A 464 -7.82 -38.27 -39.64
CA PHE A 464 -6.36 -38.41 -39.81
C PHE A 464 -5.91 -39.87 -39.92
N LYS A 465 -6.64 -40.82 -39.35
CA LYS A 465 -6.37 -42.26 -39.49
C LYS A 465 -6.65 -42.78 -40.91
N TYR A 466 -7.60 -42.16 -41.63
CA TYR A 466 -7.97 -42.53 -43.00
C TYR A 466 -7.32 -41.66 -44.08
N PHE A 467 -6.68 -40.55 -43.70
CA PHE A 467 -5.85 -39.76 -44.61
C PHE A 467 -4.43 -40.36 -44.65
N PRO A 468 -3.90 -40.78 -45.81
CA PRO A 468 -2.54 -41.28 -45.90
C PRO A 468 -1.59 -40.16 -45.44
N SER A 469 -0.81 -40.47 -44.40
CA SER A 469 0.12 -39.57 -43.71
C SER A 469 0.87 -38.64 -44.67
N MET A 470 0.38 -37.41 -44.77
CA MET A 470 1.02 -36.34 -45.52
C MET A 470 2.31 -35.99 -44.78
N LYS A 471 3.45 -36.46 -45.29
CA LYS A 471 4.77 -36.18 -44.71
C LYS A 471 5.07 -34.68 -44.85
N TRP A 472 4.78 -33.90 -43.82
CA TRP A 472 5.27 -32.53 -43.71
C TRP A 472 6.79 -32.54 -43.53
N LYS A 473 7.51 -32.18 -44.60
CA LYS A 473 8.92 -31.82 -44.52
C LYS A 473 9.07 -30.65 -43.54
N ARG A 474 9.84 -30.85 -42.46
CA ARG A 474 10.28 -29.76 -41.57
C ARG A 474 10.90 -28.66 -42.42
N LYS A 475 10.31 -27.46 -42.38
CA LYS A 475 10.85 -26.26 -43.00
C LYS A 475 12.16 -25.93 -42.26
N GLY A 476 13.30 -26.13 -42.91
CA GLY A 476 14.61 -25.84 -42.35
C GLY A 476 14.74 -24.35 -42.01
N SER A 477 15.35 -24.07 -40.86
CA SER A 477 15.77 -22.72 -40.47
C SER A 477 16.61 -22.10 -41.58
N THR A 478 16.20 -20.96 -42.10
CA THR A 478 17.01 -20.19 -43.06
C THR A 478 18.21 -19.63 -42.31
N ILE A 479 19.39 -20.23 -42.50
CA ILE A 479 20.65 -19.70 -41.98
C ILE A 479 20.85 -18.32 -42.60
N LYS A 480 21.05 -17.30 -41.77
CA LYS A 480 21.21 -15.92 -42.22
C LYS A 480 22.60 -15.75 -42.84
N GLU A 481 22.68 -15.10 -44.02
CA GLU A 481 23.92 -14.96 -44.80
C GLU A 481 25.09 -14.34 -44.01
N HIS A 482 24.81 -13.51 -42.99
CA HIS A 482 25.82 -12.91 -42.13
C HIS A 482 26.47 -13.90 -41.13
N GLU A 483 25.70 -14.86 -40.61
CA GLU A 483 26.23 -15.94 -39.76
C GLU A 483 27.06 -16.91 -40.60
N ALA A 484 26.57 -17.22 -41.81
CA ALA A 484 27.27 -18.07 -42.76
C ALA A 484 28.63 -17.49 -43.17
N LEU A 485 28.71 -16.17 -43.41
CA LEU A 485 29.97 -15.49 -43.71
C LEU A 485 30.97 -15.65 -42.56
N LYS A 486 30.54 -15.48 -41.31
CA LYS A 486 31.43 -15.59 -40.14
C LYS A 486 32.03 -16.99 -40.00
N ILE A 487 31.24 -18.02 -40.22
CA ILE A 487 31.66 -19.43 -40.10
C ILE A 487 32.63 -19.79 -41.23
N LEU A 488 32.32 -19.39 -42.47
CA LEU A 488 33.13 -19.75 -43.64
C LEU A 488 34.41 -18.90 -43.75
N TYR A 489 34.43 -17.66 -43.25
CA TYR A 489 35.62 -16.80 -43.30
C TYR A 489 36.81 -17.40 -42.54
N ALA A 490 36.56 -18.08 -41.42
CA ALA A 490 37.61 -18.78 -40.67
C ALA A 490 38.25 -19.94 -41.44
N HIS A 491 37.58 -20.44 -42.48
CA HIS A 491 37.98 -21.61 -43.26
C HIS A 491 38.27 -21.24 -44.73
N ILE A 492 38.52 -19.95 -45.02
CA ILE A 492 38.65 -19.42 -46.37
C ILE A 492 39.78 -20.10 -47.18
N ASN A 493 40.84 -20.54 -46.49
CA ASN A 493 42.02 -21.15 -47.12
C ASN A 493 41.89 -22.67 -47.31
N GLU A 494 40.79 -23.30 -46.89
CA GLU A 494 40.67 -24.76 -46.89
C GLU A 494 40.22 -25.35 -48.23
N SER A 495 39.51 -24.57 -49.05
CA SER A 495 39.12 -24.97 -50.39
C SER A 495 38.74 -23.76 -51.22
N LYS A 496 38.96 -23.85 -52.53
CA LYS A 496 38.60 -22.81 -53.49
C LYS A 496 37.09 -22.49 -53.49
N GLU A 497 36.26 -23.48 -53.19
CA GLU A 497 34.80 -23.36 -53.13
C GLU A 497 34.33 -22.51 -51.94
N ILE A 498 35.01 -22.63 -50.79
CA ILE A 498 34.74 -21.80 -49.60
C ILE A 498 35.20 -20.37 -49.87
N GLU A 499 36.38 -20.19 -50.47
CA GLU A 499 36.89 -18.87 -50.83
C GLU A 499 35.93 -18.12 -51.76
N ASP A 500 35.46 -18.76 -52.82
CA ASP A 500 34.50 -18.17 -53.76
C ASP A 500 33.16 -17.84 -53.10
N MET A 501 32.67 -18.70 -52.19
CA MET A 501 31.45 -18.46 -51.44
C MET A 501 31.59 -17.28 -50.46
N VAL A 502 32.73 -17.18 -49.76
CA VAL A 502 33.05 -16.07 -48.85
C VAL A 502 33.14 -14.77 -49.61
N ARG A 503 33.81 -14.74 -50.77
CA ARG A 503 33.90 -13.55 -51.65
C ARG A 503 32.52 -13.08 -52.10
N LYS A 504 31.64 -14.00 -52.54
CA LYS A 504 30.26 -13.68 -52.95
C LYS A 504 29.42 -13.14 -51.78
N LEU A 505 29.52 -13.76 -50.60
CA LEU A 505 28.83 -13.29 -49.40
C LEU A 505 29.34 -11.91 -48.94
N TYR A 506 30.65 -11.66 -49.05
CA TYR A 506 31.27 -10.39 -48.69
C TYR A 506 30.83 -9.27 -49.64
N ALA A 507 30.91 -9.49 -50.96
CA ALA A 507 30.50 -8.51 -51.96
C ALA A 507 29.00 -8.15 -51.85
N LYS A 508 28.15 -9.14 -51.60
CA LYS A 508 26.71 -8.93 -51.36
C LYS A 508 26.44 -8.15 -50.05
N LYS A 509 27.21 -8.39 -48.99
CA LYS A 509 27.12 -7.63 -47.73
C LYS A 509 27.49 -6.16 -47.91
N HIS A 510 28.43 -5.86 -48.80
CA HIS A 510 28.91 -4.51 -49.10
C HIS A 510 28.11 -3.79 -50.20
N GLY A 511 26.93 -4.30 -50.58
CA GLY A 511 25.93 -3.57 -51.37
C GLY A 511 25.79 -4.01 -52.82
N ASP A 512 26.54 -5.01 -53.28
CA ASP A 512 26.37 -5.55 -54.63
C ASP A 512 25.15 -6.49 -54.70
N LYS A 513 24.02 -5.95 -55.15
CA LYS A 513 22.74 -6.66 -55.27
C LYS A 513 22.68 -7.60 -56.47
N SER A 514 23.68 -7.59 -57.36
CA SER A 514 23.71 -8.44 -58.57
C SER A 514 24.15 -9.88 -58.27
N ILE A 515 24.72 -10.13 -57.09
CA ILE A 515 25.29 -11.42 -56.71
C ILE A 515 24.22 -12.35 -56.14
N ILE A 516 23.99 -13.47 -56.83
CA ILE A 516 23.09 -14.53 -56.42
C ILE A 516 23.87 -15.59 -55.63
N ILE A 517 23.47 -15.82 -54.37
CA ILE A 517 24.06 -16.86 -53.51
C ILE A 517 23.32 -18.17 -53.74
N ASP A 518 24.04 -19.21 -54.15
CA ASP A 518 23.52 -20.57 -54.21
C ASP A 518 23.31 -21.11 -52.78
N LYS A 519 22.04 -21.13 -52.36
CA LYS A 519 21.65 -21.54 -51.00
C LYS A 519 21.90 -23.02 -50.73
N THR A 520 21.87 -23.86 -51.76
CA THR A 520 22.12 -25.30 -51.66
C THR A 520 23.58 -25.56 -51.41
N LEU A 521 24.46 -24.92 -52.18
CA LEU A 521 25.91 -25.02 -52.00
C LEU A 521 26.34 -24.41 -50.66
N LEU A 522 25.80 -23.25 -50.31
CA LEU A 522 26.07 -22.60 -49.01
C LEU A 522 25.73 -23.52 -47.83
N LYS A 523 24.58 -24.21 -47.88
CA LYS A 523 24.18 -25.13 -46.82
C LYS A 523 25.11 -26.33 -46.73
N MET A 524 25.51 -26.90 -47.87
CA MET A 524 26.46 -28.03 -47.91
C MET A 524 27.82 -27.65 -47.29
N LEU A 525 28.34 -26.46 -47.62
CA LEU A 525 29.60 -25.97 -47.04
C LEU A 525 29.50 -25.78 -45.53
N LEU A 526 28.39 -25.25 -45.03
CA LEU A 526 28.18 -25.05 -43.59
C LEU A 526 28.01 -26.38 -42.83
N GLU A 527 27.19 -27.30 -43.35
CA GLU A 527 26.91 -28.58 -42.71
C GLU A 527 28.17 -29.45 -42.61
N ASN A 528 29.03 -29.43 -43.63
CA ASN A 528 30.32 -30.12 -43.62
C ASN A 528 31.28 -29.55 -42.55
N LYS A 529 31.16 -28.26 -42.18
CA LYS A 529 32.00 -27.63 -41.14
C LYS A 529 31.43 -27.80 -39.73
N GLU A 530 30.12 -27.71 -39.55
CA GLU A 530 29.50 -28.03 -38.25
C GLU A 530 29.77 -29.48 -37.82
N LEU A 531 29.86 -30.42 -38.78
CA LEU A 531 30.22 -31.82 -38.53
C LEU A 531 31.69 -32.04 -38.16
N ARG A 532 32.62 -31.20 -38.64
CA ARG A 532 34.04 -31.26 -38.29
C ARG A 532 34.38 -30.53 -36.98
N SER A 533 33.63 -29.50 -36.61
CA SER A 533 33.81 -28.76 -35.36
C SER A 533 33.33 -29.52 -34.10
N LYS A 534 32.52 -30.58 -34.27
CA LYS A 534 31.98 -31.42 -33.19
C LYS A 534 32.72 -32.75 -32.99
N LYS A 535 33.78 -32.99 -33.77
CA LYS A 535 34.78 -34.03 -33.53
C LYS A 535 36.05 -33.36 -33.05
#